data_AF-A0A7W1UBK7-F1
#
_entry.id   AF-A0A7W1UBK7-F1
#
_cell.length_a   1.000
_cell.length_b   1.000
_cell.length_c   1.000
_cell.angle_alpha   90.00
_cell.angle_beta   90.00
_cell.angle_gamma   90.00
#
_symmetry.space_group_name_H-M   'P 1'
#
loop_
_entity.id
_entity.type
_entity.pdbx_description
1 polymer ?
#
loop_
_entity_poly.entity_id
_entity_poly.type
_entity_poly.pdbx_seq_one_letter_code
_entity_poly.pdbx_strand_id
1 'polypeptide(L)'
;MKTLVKPLLSALFIFLMQSGGALGVDAQSLPANDGQASQDIFYQTPGTIEGPSVAETHQDYSAYPIVDNRLVVWFVTQQHTYFGGFVLSIPLFCLLLEFLGITRKQRASQQKFDGLARDILRVALLSLSITALLGCLMLMTFVTLYPGFMSYMGSTFKPVMPVYATVFVSEAFLLALYYYTWDFLKTPAAKWVHMTLG
;
A
#
# COMPACT_ATOMS: atom_id res chain seq x y z
N MET A 1 3.05 -36.78 -11.71
CA MET A 1 2.72 -35.51 -11.00
C MET A 1 1.76 -34.57 -11.74
N LYS A 2 1.44 -34.76 -13.04
CA LYS A 2 0.53 -33.87 -13.79
C LYS A 2 -0.97 -34.24 -13.72
N THR A 3 -1.31 -35.42 -13.23
CA THR A 3 -2.70 -35.93 -13.15
C THR A 3 -3.41 -35.62 -11.83
N LEU A 4 -2.66 -35.26 -10.78
CA LEU A 4 -3.19 -34.96 -9.44
C LEU A 4 -3.56 -33.48 -9.25
N VAL A 5 -3.03 -32.58 -10.08
CA VAL A 5 -3.20 -31.12 -9.94
C VAL A 5 -4.59 -30.67 -10.41
N LYS A 6 -5.16 -31.33 -11.43
CA LYS A 6 -6.51 -31.01 -11.95
C LYS A 6 -7.63 -31.23 -10.93
N PRO A 7 -7.75 -32.38 -10.23
CA PRO A 7 -8.79 -32.56 -9.23
C PRO A 7 -8.59 -31.65 -8.00
N LEU A 8 -7.34 -31.32 -7.66
CA LEU A 8 -7.02 -30.40 -6.56
C LEU A 8 -7.45 -28.96 -6.88
N LEU A 9 -7.23 -28.49 -8.12
CA LEU A 9 -7.67 -27.17 -8.56
C LEU A 9 -9.20 -27.08 -8.64
N SER A 10 -9.87 -28.13 -9.09
CA SER A 10 -11.34 -28.18 -9.13
C SER A 10 -11.94 -28.21 -7.72
N ALA A 11 -11.32 -28.93 -6.78
CA ALA A 11 -11.73 -28.93 -5.38
C ALA A 11 -11.50 -27.56 -4.72
N LEU A 12 -10.38 -26.89 -5.03
CA LEU A 12 -10.08 -25.53 -4.54
C LEU A 12 -11.08 -24.50 -5.11
N PHE A 13 -11.48 -24.63 -6.37
CA PHE A 13 -12.46 -23.74 -7.01
C PHE A 13 -13.87 -23.93 -6.42
N ILE A 14 -14.28 -25.17 -6.16
CA ILE A 14 -15.55 -25.49 -5.49
C ILE A 14 -15.53 -25.04 -4.02
N PHE A 15 -14.39 -25.17 -3.33
CA PHE A 15 -14.20 -24.67 -1.98
C PHE A 15 -14.23 -23.14 -1.94
N LEU A 16 -13.64 -22.45 -2.91
CA LEU A 16 -13.71 -20.99 -3.04
C LEU A 16 -15.14 -20.51 -3.31
N MET A 17 -15.89 -21.19 -4.20
CA MET A 17 -17.31 -20.85 -4.43
C MET A 17 -18.20 -21.10 -3.22
N GLN A 18 -17.96 -22.16 -2.44
CA GLN A 18 -18.74 -22.42 -1.22
C GLN A 18 -18.32 -21.52 -0.04
N SER A 19 -17.04 -21.15 0.05
CA SER A 19 -16.55 -20.22 1.08
C SER A 19 -16.93 -18.76 0.83
N GLY A 20 -17.27 -18.39 -0.42
CA GLY A 20 -17.87 -17.09 -0.75
C GLY A 20 -19.25 -16.87 -0.11
N GLY A 21 -19.93 -17.94 0.31
CA GLY A 21 -21.15 -17.86 1.12
C GLY A 21 -20.91 -17.84 2.63
N ALA A 22 -19.69 -18.08 3.10
CA ALA A 22 -19.36 -18.30 4.51
C ALA A 22 -18.65 -17.13 5.21
N LEU A 23 -18.42 -16.01 4.52
CA LEU A 23 -18.24 -14.71 5.18
C LEU A 23 -19.62 -14.09 5.32
N GLY A 24 -20.33 -14.59 6.34
CA GLY A 24 -21.69 -14.21 6.70
C GLY A 24 -21.84 -12.71 6.86
N VAL A 25 -22.36 -12.07 5.82
CA VAL A 25 -23.33 -11.01 6.01
C VAL A 25 -24.68 -11.71 5.92
N ASP A 26 -25.18 -12.20 7.05
CA ASP A 26 -26.60 -12.52 7.16
C ASP A 26 -27.36 -11.24 6.82
N ALA A 27 -28.00 -11.22 5.64
CA ALA A 27 -28.84 -10.12 5.19
C ALA A 27 -30.00 -9.82 6.16
N GLN A 28 -30.22 -10.69 7.15
CA GLN A 28 -31.22 -10.61 8.20
C GLN A 28 -30.71 -10.01 9.53
N SER A 29 -29.41 -9.75 9.64
CA SER A 29 -28.79 -9.07 10.79
C SER A 29 -28.47 -7.59 10.54
N LEU A 30 -28.86 -7.07 9.38
CA LEU A 30 -29.03 -5.63 9.21
C LEU A 30 -30.02 -5.16 10.30
N PRO A 31 -29.71 -4.09 11.05
CA PRO A 31 -30.62 -3.58 12.07
C PRO A 31 -32.00 -3.48 11.43
N ALA A 32 -32.99 -4.11 12.06
CA ALA A 32 -34.38 -3.98 11.66
C ALA A 32 -34.61 -2.50 11.40
N ASN A 33 -35.07 -2.22 10.19
CA ASN A 33 -35.42 -0.89 9.73
C ASN A 33 -36.38 -0.30 10.77
N ASP A 34 -35.86 0.43 11.77
CA ASP A 34 -36.60 1.44 12.50
C ASP A 34 -37.25 2.22 11.38
N GLY A 35 -38.59 2.16 11.29
CA GLY A 35 -39.39 2.46 10.10
C GLY A 35 -39.34 3.90 9.57
N GLN A 36 -38.18 4.54 9.66
CA GLN A 36 -37.80 5.72 8.92
C GLN A 36 -37.62 5.32 7.46
N ALA A 37 -38.56 5.77 6.64
CA ALA A 37 -38.44 5.72 5.20
C ALA A 37 -37.06 6.29 4.79
N SER A 38 -36.34 5.54 3.96
CA SER A 38 -35.09 5.97 3.31
C SER A 38 -35.23 7.42 2.86
N GLN A 39 -34.42 8.31 3.45
CA GLN A 39 -34.40 9.72 3.10
C GLN A 39 -33.31 9.98 2.06
N ASP A 40 -33.63 10.84 1.10
CA ASP A 40 -32.63 11.35 0.17
C ASP A 40 -31.54 12.15 0.89
N ILE A 41 -30.28 11.92 0.53
CA ILE A 41 -29.10 12.56 1.12
C ILE A 41 -29.13 14.09 0.89
N PHE A 42 -29.73 14.54 -0.22
CA PHE A 42 -29.72 15.95 -0.61
C PHE A 42 -30.97 16.71 -0.18
N TYR A 43 -32.16 16.14 -0.36
CA TYR A 43 -33.43 16.82 -0.07
C TYR A 43 -34.19 16.25 1.12
N GLN A 44 -33.69 15.19 1.77
CA GLN A 44 -34.27 14.54 2.96
C GLN A 44 -35.75 14.15 2.79
N THR A 45 -36.18 13.92 1.55
CA THR A 45 -37.55 13.52 1.25
C THR A 45 -37.75 12.05 1.60
N PRO A 46 -38.82 11.67 2.34
CA PRO A 46 -39.10 10.27 2.65
C PRO A 46 -39.64 9.51 1.41
N GLY A 47 -38.99 8.42 1.01
CA GLY A 47 -39.50 7.49 -0.03
C GLY A 47 -38.48 7.09 -1.10
N THR A 48 -38.83 6.12 -1.94
CA THR A 48 -38.02 5.71 -3.10
C THR A 48 -38.15 6.77 -4.19
N ILE A 49 -37.05 7.42 -4.56
CA ILE A 49 -37.05 8.51 -5.53
C ILE A 49 -37.17 7.93 -6.95
N GLU A 50 -38.36 8.05 -7.54
CA GLU A 50 -38.61 7.82 -8.97
C GLU A 50 -38.64 9.17 -9.70
N GLY A 51 -37.46 9.68 -10.03
CA GLY A 51 -37.27 10.82 -10.93
C GLY A 51 -36.19 10.49 -11.96
N PRO A 52 -36.06 11.25 -13.06
CA PRO A 52 -34.88 11.13 -13.92
C PRO A 52 -33.65 11.26 -13.02
N SER A 53 -32.67 10.37 -13.20
CA SER A 53 -31.42 10.41 -12.44
C SER A 53 -30.93 11.86 -12.39
N VAL A 54 -30.63 12.36 -11.18
CA VAL A 54 -30.01 13.68 -10.96
C VAL A 54 -29.07 13.94 -12.12
N ALA A 55 -29.28 15.03 -12.86
CA ALA A 55 -28.33 15.44 -13.89
C ALA A 55 -26.97 15.41 -13.23
N GLU A 56 -26.09 14.51 -13.70
CA GLU A 56 -24.77 14.39 -13.11
C GLU A 56 -24.22 15.80 -13.06
N THR A 57 -23.86 16.26 -11.87
CA THR A 57 -23.19 17.54 -11.77
C THR A 57 -21.87 17.30 -12.47
N HIS A 58 -21.84 17.61 -13.77
CA HIS A 58 -20.67 17.58 -14.61
C HIS A 58 -19.73 18.66 -14.08
N GLN A 59 -19.08 18.41 -12.95
CA GLN A 59 -17.71 18.82 -12.77
C GLN A 59 -16.94 18.01 -13.81
N ASP A 60 -16.98 18.54 -15.04
CA ASP A 60 -16.39 17.93 -16.21
C ASP A 60 -14.90 17.74 -15.89
N TYR A 61 -14.49 16.48 -15.69
CA TYR A 61 -13.09 16.18 -15.45
C TYR A 61 -12.29 16.75 -16.62
N SER A 62 -11.17 17.43 -16.36
CA SER A 62 -10.41 18.15 -17.40
C SER A 62 -9.90 17.19 -18.48
N ALA A 63 -10.68 16.95 -19.53
CA ALA A 63 -10.33 16.02 -20.58
C ALA A 63 -9.21 16.63 -21.44
N TYR A 64 -8.01 16.04 -21.38
CA TYR A 64 -6.94 16.43 -22.30
C TYR A 64 -7.19 15.76 -23.67
N PRO A 65 -7.09 16.50 -24.79
CA PRO A 65 -7.41 15.98 -26.12
C PRO A 65 -6.56 14.81 -26.62
N ILE A 66 -5.45 14.50 -25.93
CA ILE A 66 -4.41 13.58 -26.41
C ILE A 66 -4.35 12.29 -25.58
N VAL A 67 -4.68 12.32 -24.29
CA VAL A 67 -4.56 11.16 -23.39
C VAL A 67 -5.70 11.15 -22.38
N ASP A 68 -6.33 9.98 -22.21
CA ASP A 68 -7.36 9.76 -21.19
C ASP A 68 -6.80 9.99 -19.77
N ASN A 69 -7.44 10.87 -19.01
CA ASN A 69 -7.06 11.19 -17.63
C ASN A 69 -6.95 9.95 -16.74
N ARG A 70 -7.86 9.00 -16.93
CA ARG A 70 -7.90 7.73 -16.18
C ARG A 70 -6.66 6.88 -16.46
N LEU A 71 -6.19 6.87 -17.71
CA LEU A 71 -4.99 6.13 -18.09
C LEU A 71 -3.74 6.74 -17.46
N VAL A 72 -3.63 8.08 -17.48
CA VAL A 72 -2.51 8.81 -16.86
C VAL A 72 -2.45 8.54 -15.36
N VAL A 73 -3.57 8.72 -14.65
CA VAL A 73 -3.65 8.46 -13.21
C VAL A 73 -3.34 7.01 -12.90
N TRP A 74 -3.91 6.06 -13.64
CA TRP A 74 -3.64 4.64 -13.45
C TRP A 74 -2.16 4.33 -13.60
N PHE A 75 -1.53 4.79 -14.69
CA PHE A 75 -0.13 4.53 -14.96
C PHE A 75 0.79 5.08 -13.85
N VAL A 76 0.59 6.34 -13.46
CA VAL A 76 1.40 7.00 -12.42
C VAL A 76 1.19 6.34 -11.05
N THR A 77 -0.06 6.07 -10.69
CA THR A 77 -0.41 5.45 -9.39
C THR A 77 0.13 4.03 -9.30
N GLN A 78 0.06 3.27 -10.39
CA GLN A 78 0.59 1.92 -10.44
C GLN A 78 2.11 1.90 -10.26
N GLN A 79 2.81 2.80 -10.97
CA GLN A 79 4.26 2.92 -10.87
C GLN A 79 4.72 3.29 -9.45
N HIS A 80 4.04 4.24 -8.81
CA HIS A 80 4.29 4.59 -7.42
C HIS A 80 4.04 3.40 -6.47
N THR A 81 2.94 2.66 -6.66
CA THR A 81 2.57 1.53 -5.80
C THR A 81 3.56 0.36 -5.90
N TYR A 82 4.05 0.05 -7.10
CA TYR A 82 5.07 -0.99 -7.27
C TYR A 82 6.38 -0.66 -6.54
N PHE A 83 6.82 0.59 -6.65
CA PHE A 83 8.02 1.07 -5.95
C PHE A 83 7.78 1.19 -4.43
N GLY A 84 6.58 1.59 -4.00
CA GLY A 84 6.19 1.61 -2.60
C GLY A 84 6.26 0.23 -1.94
N GLY A 85 5.67 -0.79 -2.57
CA GLY A 85 5.74 -2.17 -2.07
C GLY A 85 7.17 -2.73 -2.03
N PHE A 86 8.00 -2.36 -3.00
CA PHE A 86 9.41 -2.74 -3.04
C PHE A 86 10.22 -2.11 -1.91
N VAL A 87 10.03 -0.81 -1.65
CA VAL A 87 10.68 -0.09 -0.53
C VAL A 87 10.26 -0.66 0.83
N LEU A 88 9.01 -1.10 0.99
CA LEU A 88 8.57 -1.74 2.24
C LEU A 88 9.15 -3.16 2.41
N SER A 89 9.39 -3.87 1.32
CA SER A 89 9.85 -5.27 1.38
C SER A 89 11.35 -5.39 1.64
N ILE A 90 12.18 -4.51 1.06
CA ILE A 90 13.64 -4.61 1.17
C ILE A 90 14.17 -4.54 2.61
N PRO A 91 13.78 -3.57 3.45
CA PRO A 91 14.31 -3.46 4.82
C PRO A 91 14.04 -4.74 5.60
N LEU A 92 12.85 -5.31 5.46
CA LEU A 92 12.49 -6.59 6.04
C LEU A 92 13.41 -7.73 5.55
N PHE A 93 13.68 -7.81 4.24
CA PHE A 93 14.63 -8.79 3.71
C PHE A 93 16.06 -8.56 4.21
N CYS A 94 16.49 -7.30 4.35
CA CYS A 94 17.80 -6.95 4.88
C CYS A 94 17.94 -7.42 6.34
N LEU A 95 16.94 -7.15 7.18
CA LEU A 95 16.88 -7.61 8.57
C LEU A 95 16.92 -9.13 8.67
N LEU A 96 16.19 -9.84 7.81
CA LEU A 96 16.21 -11.30 7.75
C LEU A 96 17.58 -11.85 7.36
N LEU A 97 18.26 -11.24 6.39
CA LEU A 97 19.61 -11.63 5.97
C LEU A 97 20.64 -11.35 7.06
N GLU A 98 20.51 -10.23 7.77
CA GLU A 98 21.36 -9.91 8.91
C GLU A 98 21.19 -10.93 10.04
N PHE A 99 19.94 -11.25 10.40
CA PHE A 99 19.63 -12.28 11.40
C PHE A 99 20.18 -13.66 10.99
N LEU A 100 20.01 -14.03 9.72
CA LEU A 100 20.56 -15.27 9.19
C LEU A 100 22.09 -15.26 9.24
N GLY A 101 22.73 -14.12 8.99
CA GLY A 101 24.18 -13.95 9.10
C GLY A 101 24.72 -14.22 10.50
N ILE A 102 24.04 -13.74 11.55
CA ILE A 102 24.44 -13.95 12.96
C ILE A 102 24.22 -15.40 13.39
N THR A 103 23.16 -16.04 12.89
CA THR A 103 22.81 -17.42 13.24
C THR A 103 23.79 -18.45 12.66
N ARG A 104 24.60 -18.07 11.66
CA ARG A 104 25.55 -18.99 10.99
C ARG A 104 26.84 -19.15 11.77
N LYS A 105 27.29 -20.41 11.91
CA LYS A 105 28.55 -20.77 12.58
C LYS A 105 29.80 -20.50 11.73
N GLN A 106 29.68 -20.53 10.40
CA GLN A 106 30.81 -20.36 9.49
C GLN A 106 31.06 -18.88 9.18
N ARG A 107 32.27 -18.40 9.49
CA ARG A 107 32.67 -16.99 9.32
C ARG A 107 32.57 -16.51 7.86
N ALA A 108 32.92 -17.36 6.90
CA ALA A 108 32.80 -17.05 5.48
C ALA A 108 31.35 -16.88 5.01
N SER A 109 30.41 -17.63 5.59
CA SER A 109 28.98 -17.49 5.27
C SER A 109 28.38 -16.23 5.90
N GLN A 110 28.81 -15.89 7.12
CA GLN A 110 28.37 -14.68 7.83
C GLN A 110 28.72 -13.42 7.03
N GLN A 111 29.95 -13.31 6.55
CA GLN A 111 30.40 -12.15 5.76
C GLN A 111 29.65 -12.01 4.43
N LYS A 112 29.29 -13.13 3.79
CA LYS A 112 28.51 -13.12 2.54
C LYS A 112 27.10 -12.57 2.74
N PHE A 113 26.38 -13.05 3.77
CA PHE A 113 25.03 -12.57 4.07
C PHE A 113 25.04 -11.10 4.51
N ASP A 114 26.04 -10.70 5.30
CA ASP A 114 26.21 -9.32 5.74
C ASP A 114 26.47 -8.36 4.58
N GLY A 115 27.37 -8.73 3.66
CA GLY A 115 27.64 -7.94 2.44
C GLY A 115 26.40 -7.85 1.54
N LEU A 116 25.71 -8.99 1.34
CA LEU A 116 24.48 -9.02 0.56
C LEU A 116 23.39 -8.12 1.16
N ALA A 117 23.20 -8.17 2.48
CA ALA A 117 22.20 -7.35 3.16
C ALA A 117 22.49 -5.85 2.96
N ARG A 118 23.76 -5.43 3.07
CA ARG A 118 24.18 -4.05 2.82
C ARG A 118 24.00 -3.61 1.37
N ASP A 119 24.32 -4.48 0.41
CA ASP A 119 24.16 -4.18 -1.01
C ASP A 119 22.70 -4.01 -1.39
N ILE A 120 21.82 -4.88 -0.88
CA ILE A 120 20.36 -4.75 -1.08
C ILE A 120 19.85 -3.46 -0.40
N LEU A 121 20.33 -3.13 0.80
CA LEU A 121 19.93 -1.92 1.51
C LEU A 121 20.30 -0.64 0.72
N ARG A 122 21.44 -0.64 0.03
CA ARG A 122 21.82 0.46 -0.88
C ARG A 122 20.81 0.65 -2.01
N VAL A 123 20.30 -0.45 -2.56
CA VAL A 123 19.24 -0.42 -3.58
C VAL A 123 17.93 0.11 -2.98
N ALA A 124 17.64 -0.19 -1.72
CA ALA A 124 16.48 0.35 -0.99
C ALA A 124 16.49 1.89 -0.95
N LEU A 125 17.64 2.49 -0.60
CA LEU A 125 17.79 3.95 -0.53
C LEU A 125 17.60 4.62 -1.90
N LEU A 126 18.13 4.00 -2.96
CA LEU A 126 17.89 4.47 -4.32
C LEU A 126 16.41 4.39 -4.69
N SER A 127 15.76 3.28 -4.35
CA SER A 127 14.34 3.08 -4.64
C SER A 127 13.45 4.06 -3.87
N LEU A 128 13.74 4.32 -2.58
CA LEU A 128 13.03 5.31 -1.76
C LEU A 128 13.00 6.69 -2.44
N SER A 129 14.12 7.10 -3.04
CA SER A 129 14.21 8.37 -3.77
C SER A 129 13.31 8.39 -5.01
N ILE A 130 13.29 7.30 -5.77
CA ILE A 130 12.41 7.15 -6.95
C ILE A 130 10.94 7.13 -6.52
N THR A 131 10.60 6.40 -5.45
CA THR A 131 9.24 6.35 -4.89
C THR A 131 8.76 7.73 -4.47
N ALA A 132 9.62 8.53 -3.84
CA ALA A 132 9.30 9.91 -3.46
C ALA A 132 9.01 10.79 -4.68
N LEU A 133 9.84 10.71 -5.74
CA LEU A 133 9.61 11.43 -6.99
C LEU A 133 8.29 11.02 -7.65
N LEU A 134 8.01 9.72 -7.71
CA LEU A 134 6.75 9.18 -8.23
C LEU A 134 5.56 9.60 -7.37
N GLY A 135 5.72 9.69 -6.05
CA GLY A 135 4.68 10.14 -5.13
C GLY A 135 4.36 11.63 -5.33
N CYS A 136 5.39 12.47 -5.49
CA CYS A 136 5.21 13.88 -5.84
C CYS A 136 4.52 14.04 -7.20
N LEU A 137 4.92 13.26 -8.20
CA LEU A 137 4.28 13.24 -9.51
C LEU A 137 2.81 12.80 -9.41
N MET A 138 2.54 11.74 -8.64
CA MET A 138 1.19 11.23 -8.39
C MET A 138 0.32 12.31 -7.73
N LEU A 139 0.81 12.98 -6.70
CA LEU A 139 0.10 14.06 -6.03
C LEU A 139 -0.22 15.21 -6.99
N MET A 140 0.77 15.66 -7.78
CA MET A 140 0.57 16.70 -8.79
C MET A 140 -0.50 16.29 -9.81
N THR A 141 -0.49 15.02 -10.23
CA THR A 141 -1.47 14.44 -11.15
C THR A 141 -2.89 14.49 -10.56
N PHE A 142 -3.07 14.07 -9.31
CA PHE A 142 -4.39 14.11 -8.67
C PHE A 142 -4.91 15.53 -8.41
N VAL A 143 -4.03 16.45 -7.99
CA VAL A 143 -4.42 17.85 -7.75
C VAL A 143 -4.88 18.55 -9.03
N THR A 144 -4.24 18.24 -10.16
CA THR A 144 -4.56 18.86 -11.46
C THR A 144 -5.74 18.21 -12.18
N LEU A 145 -5.82 16.88 -12.22
CA LEU A 145 -6.83 16.16 -13.00
C LEU A 145 -8.11 15.83 -12.21
N TYR A 146 -8.01 15.74 -10.87
CA TYR A 146 -9.11 15.29 -9.99
C TYR A 146 -9.25 16.17 -8.72
N PRO A 147 -9.50 17.49 -8.86
CA PRO A 147 -9.54 18.42 -7.72
C PRO A 147 -10.70 18.15 -6.74
N GLY A 148 -11.88 17.74 -7.22
CA GLY A 148 -13.02 17.39 -6.37
C GLY A 148 -12.74 16.20 -5.46
N PHE A 149 -12.11 15.15 -6.00
CA PHE A 149 -11.66 13.98 -5.24
C PHE A 149 -10.63 14.39 -4.17
N MET A 150 -9.65 15.22 -4.52
CA MET A 150 -8.65 15.70 -3.57
C MET A 150 -9.24 16.53 -2.43
N SER A 151 -10.27 17.33 -2.70
CA SER A 151 -10.99 18.10 -1.67
C SER A 151 -11.71 17.17 -0.67
N TYR A 152 -12.43 16.17 -1.17
CA TYR A 152 -13.14 15.18 -0.35
C TYR A 152 -12.18 14.30 0.47
N MET A 153 -11.13 13.78 -0.16
CA MET A 153 -10.11 12.98 0.54
C MET A 153 -9.35 13.82 1.56
N GLY A 154 -9.02 15.07 1.21
CA GLY A 154 -8.32 15.99 2.09
C GLY A 154 -9.11 16.32 3.35
N SER A 155 -10.42 16.54 3.27
CA SER A 155 -11.27 16.81 4.43
C SER A 155 -11.45 15.58 5.32
N THR A 156 -11.61 14.40 4.71
CA THR A 156 -11.80 13.12 5.40
C THR A 156 -10.57 12.67 6.16
N PHE A 157 -9.39 12.72 5.52
CA PHE A 157 -8.14 12.19 6.09
C PHE A 157 -7.28 13.25 6.82
N LYS A 158 -7.75 14.50 6.92
CA LYS A 158 -7.03 15.58 7.61
C LYS A 158 -6.46 15.18 8.99
N PRO A 159 -7.18 14.46 9.86
CA PRO A 159 -6.68 14.11 11.18
C PRO A 159 -5.49 13.14 11.16
N VAL A 160 -5.42 12.27 10.15
CA VAL A 160 -4.39 11.21 10.08
C VAL A 160 -3.15 11.64 9.27
N MET A 161 -3.23 12.72 8.50
CA MET A 161 -2.13 13.21 7.65
C MET A 161 -0.81 13.47 8.40
N PRO A 162 -0.80 14.07 9.62
CA PRO A 162 0.44 14.25 10.36
C PRO A 162 1.09 12.92 10.74
N VAL A 163 0.30 11.94 11.18
CA VAL A 163 0.79 10.60 11.53
C VAL A 163 1.42 9.92 10.32
N TYR A 164 0.74 9.98 9.17
CA TYR A 164 1.26 9.47 7.91
C TYR A 164 2.61 10.12 7.54
N ALA A 165 2.70 11.45 7.59
CA ALA A 165 3.93 12.17 7.28
C ALA A 165 5.07 11.81 8.26
N THR A 166 4.78 11.70 9.56
CA THR A 166 5.77 11.29 10.57
C THR A 166 6.28 9.89 10.30
N VAL A 167 5.41 8.92 10.01
CA VAL A 167 5.84 7.54 9.70
C VAL A 167 6.71 7.52 8.46
N PHE A 168 6.34 8.23 7.40
CA PHE A 168 7.11 8.27 6.14
C PHE A 168 8.51 8.88 6.34
N VAL A 169 8.61 9.99 7.07
CA VAL A 169 9.90 10.64 7.37
C VAL A 169 10.74 9.78 8.33
N SER A 170 10.09 9.16 9.32
CA SER A 170 10.77 8.27 10.27
C SER A 170 11.32 7.04 9.56
N GLU A 171 10.56 6.43 8.67
CA GLU A 171 10.99 5.31 7.83
C GLU A 171 12.23 5.70 7.02
N ALA A 172 12.17 6.82 6.29
CA ALA A 172 13.30 7.31 5.50
C ALA A 172 14.55 7.57 6.36
N PHE A 173 14.36 8.15 7.55
CA PHE A 173 15.43 8.44 8.50
C PHE A 173 16.04 7.16 9.08
N LEU A 174 15.22 6.20 9.53
CA LEU A 174 15.66 4.94 10.11
C LEU A 174 16.40 4.09 9.06
N LEU A 175 15.91 4.02 7.83
CA LEU A 175 16.59 3.36 6.72
C LEU A 175 17.96 3.97 6.42
N ALA A 176 18.06 5.30 6.42
CA ALA A 176 19.33 5.99 6.24
C ALA A 176 20.27 5.70 7.41
N LEU A 177 19.78 5.78 8.65
CA LEU A 177 20.56 5.49 9.85
C LEU A 177 21.06 4.04 9.83
N TYR A 178 20.21 3.08 9.49
CA TYR A 178 20.54 1.65 9.36
C TYR A 178 21.64 1.44 8.32
N TYR A 179 21.57 2.10 7.16
CA TYR A 179 22.63 2.00 6.15
C TYR A 179 23.97 2.60 6.58
N TYR A 180 23.96 3.81 7.16
CA TYR A 180 25.19 4.50 7.55
C TYR A 180 25.85 3.89 8.79
N THR A 181 25.07 3.28 9.66
CA THR A 181 25.55 2.70 10.92
C THR A 181 26.21 1.32 10.72
N TRP A 182 26.09 0.74 9.53
CA TRP A 182 26.60 -0.59 9.18
C TRP A 182 28.10 -0.80 9.49
N ASP A 183 28.94 0.22 9.28
CA ASP A 183 30.38 0.11 9.58
C ASP A 183 30.72 0.30 11.06
N PHE A 184 29.88 1.04 11.79
CA PHE A 184 30.09 1.36 13.20
C PHE A 184 29.61 0.24 14.13
N LEU A 185 28.53 -0.49 13.77
CA LEU A 185 27.94 -1.54 14.61
C LEU A 185 28.34 -2.98 14.21
N LYS A 186 29.56 -3.16 13.67
CA LYS A 186 30.06 -4.49 13.25
C LYS A 186 30.35 -5.49 14.38
N THR A 187 30.46 -5.01 15.61
CA THR A 187 30.79 -5.84 16.78
C THR A 187 29.62 -6.79 17.13
N PRO A 188 29.86 -8.04 17.56
CA PRO A 188 28.79 -9.03 17.78
C PRO A 188 27.64 -8.57 18.69
N ALA A 189 27.93 -7.77 19.74
CA ALA A 189 26.90 -7.22 20.62
C ALA A 189 26.18 -6.01 20.01
N ALA A 190 26.92 -5.18 19.27
CA ALA A 190 26.38 -4.00 18.56
C ALA A 190 25.43 -4.39 17.42
N LYS A 191 25.55 -5.62 16.92
CA LYS A 191 24.72 -6.14 15.83
C LYS A 191 23.26 -6.36 16.22
N TRP A 192 22.99 -6.65 17.50
CA TRP A 192 21.62 -6.68 18.00
C TRP A 192 20.98 -5.28 18.00
N VAL A 193 21.76 -4.25 18.31
CA VAL A 193 21.31 -2.85 18.23
C VAL A 193 21.10 -2.45 16.78
N HIS A 194 21.99 -2.86 15.88
CA HIS A 194 21.86 -2.63 14.45
C HIS A 194 20.55 -3.20 13.89
N MET A 195 20.20 -4.43 14.29
CA MET A 195 18.93 -5.06 13.92
C MET A 195 17.68 -4.36 14.46
N THR A 196 17.76 -3.64 15.59
CA THR A 196 16.60 -2.87 16.10
C THR A 196 16.35 -1.56 15.35
N LEU A 197 17.33 -1.11 14.56
CA LEU A 197 17.21 0.08 13.71
C LEU A 197 16.52 -0.21 12.38
N GLY A 198 16.64 -1.46 11.89
CA GLY A 198 15.90 -1.97 10.74
C GLY A 198 14.54 -2.54 11.12
#